data_AF-A0A929QUF7-F1
#
_entry.id   AF-A0A929QUF7-F1
#
_cell.length_a   1.000
_cell.length_b   1.000
_cell.length_c   1.000
_cell.angle_alpha   90.00
_cell.angle_beta   90.00
_cell.angle_gamma   90.00
#
_symmetry.space_group_name_H-M   'P 1'
#
loop_
_entity.id
_entity.type
_entity.pdbx_description
1 polymer ?
#
loop_
_entity_poly.entity_id
_entity_poly.type
_entity_poly.pdbx_seq_one_letter_code
_entity_poly.pdbx_strand_id
1 'polypeptide(L)'
;LNQKHQNKAEIFFKSDDIVIIKELLKKGIGLSLLADIALSDEDDDLIKIPLIPEDRITFTVYYAYLKSATPSSEVEALFNLIKSYE
;
A
#
# COMPACT_ATOMS: atom_id res chain seq x y z
N LEU A 1 -6.96 -12.60 3.16
CA LEU A 1 -7.92 -12.15 4.18
C LEU A 1 -9.33 -12.72 3.96
N ASN A 2 -10.03 -12.44 2.85
CA ASN A 2 -11.42 -12.89 2.68
C ASN A 2 -11.61 -14.42 2.80
N GLN A 3 -10.71 -15.21 2.21
CA GLN A 3 -10.72 -16.68 2.35
C GLN A 3 -10.59 -17.15 3.81
N LYS A 4 -9.74 -16.50 4.61
CA LYS A 4 -9.59 -16.77 6.06
C LYS A 4 -10.92 -16.59 6.80
N HIS A 5 -11.73 -15.64 6.34
CA HIS A 5 -13.04 -15.31 6.87
C HIS A 5 -14.20 -15.92 6.08
N GLN A 6 -13.99 -17.11 5.49
CA GLN A 6 -15.02 -17.89 4.80
C GLN A 6 -15.69 -17.16 3.62
N ASN A 7 -14.97 -16.24 2.97
CA ASN A 7 -15.47 -15.44 1.85
C ASN A 7 -16.74 -14.63 2.18
N LYS A 8 -16.89 -14.17 3.43
CA LYS A 8 -18.04 -13.38 3.87
C LYS A 8 -18.13 -11.99 3.22
N ALA A 9 -17.00 -11.43 2.77
CA ALA A 9 -17.01 -10.14 2.09
C ALA A 9 -17.36 -10.33 0.61
N GLU A 10 -18.33 -9.54 0.13
CA GLU A 10 -18.64 -9.43 -1.29
C GLU A 10 -17.64 -8.49 -1.97
N ILE A 11 -16.92 -9.00 -2.97
CA ILE A 11 -15.96 -8.20 -3.76
C ILE A 11 -16.67 -7.77 -5.04
N PHE A 12 -17.25 -6.57 -5.04
CA PHE A 12 -17.91 -6.01 -6.23
C PHE A 12 -16.93 -5.26 -7.15
N PHE A 13 -15.78 -4.81 -6.63
CA PHE A 13 -14.77 -4.08 -7.37
C PHE A 13 -13.36 -4.48 -6.91
N LYS A 14 -12.44 -4.64 -7.87
CA LYS A 14 -11.03 -4.91 -7.63
C LYS A 14 -10.20 -4.21 -8.70
N SER A 15 -9.22 -3.43 -8.29
CA SER A 15 -8.29 -2.73 -9.17
C SER A 15 -6.93 -2.60 -8.47
N ASP A 16 -5.88 -2.44 -9.25
CA ASP A 16 -4.55 -2.01 -8.83
C ASP A 16 -4.39 -0.48 -8.91
N ASP A 17 -5.32 0.23 -9.54
CA ASP A 17 -5.38 1.69 -9.56
C ASP A 17 -5.99 2.22 -8.26
N ILE A 18 -5.09 2.70 -7.39
CA ILE A 18 -5.47 3.27 -6.10
C ILE A 18 -6.34 4.54 -6.23
N VAL A 19 -6.15 5.32 -7.29
CA VAL A 19 -6.88 6.59 -7.50
C VAL A 19 -8.35 6.28 -7.72
N ILE A 20 -8.66 5.29 -8.56
CA ILE A 20 -10.04 4.87 -8.79
C ILE A 20 -10.68 4.35 -7.50
N ILE A 21 -9.96 3.55 -6.72
CA ILE A 21 -10.48 3.04 -5.45
C ILE A 21 -10.80 4.19 -4.49
N LYS A 22 -9.90 5.16 -4.36
CA LYS A 22 -10.11 6.33 -3.49
C LYS A 22 -11.32 7.15 -3.92
N GLU A 23 -11.49 7.39 -5.22
CA GLU A 23 -12.67 8.11 -5.73
C GLU A 23 -13.99 7.42 -5.40
N LEU A 24 -14.03 6.08 -5.43
CA LEU A 24 -15.20 5.32 -4.99
C LEU A 24 -15.48 5.51 -3.49
N LEU A 25 -14.43 5.43 -2.66
CA LEU A 25 -14.55 5.62 -1.21
C LEU A 25 -15.03 7.04 -0.85
N LYS A 26 -14.47 8.07 -1.50
CA LYS A 26 -14.88 9.48 -1.30
C LYS A 26 -16.33 9.73 -1.70
N LYS A 27 -16.86 8.95 -2.65
CA LYS A 27 -18.29 8.95 -3.03
C LYS A 27 -19.18 8.09 -2.11
N GLY A 28 -18.63 7.51 -1.05
CA GLY A 28 -19.35 6.64 -0.12
C GLY A 28 -19.67 5.24 -0.68
N ILE A 29 -18.95 4.80 -1.71
CA ILE A 29 -19.19 3.53 -2.38
C ILE A 29 -18.30 2.46 -1.74
N GLY A 30 -18.85 1.78 -0.74
CA GLY A 30 -18.24 0.60 -0.13
C GLY A 30 -17.09 0.89 0.84
N LEU A 31 -16.30 -0.15 1.10
CA LEU A 31 -15.12 -0.14 1.98
C LEU A 31 -13.99 -0.86 1.24
N SER A 32 -12.75 -0.44 1.45
CA SER A 32 -11.59 -1.04 0.79
C SER A 32 -10.54 -1.51 1.78
N LEU A 33 -9.77 -2.51 1.36
CA LEU A 33 -8.58 -2.99 2.05
C LEU A 33 -7.35 -2.45 1.30
N LEU A 34 -6.63 -1.53 1.93
CA LEU A 34 -5.48 -0.84 1.34
C LEU A 34 -4.24 -1.06 2.22
N ALA A 35 -3.06 -1.00 1.59
CA ALA A 35 -1.81 -0.91 2.33
C ALA A 35 -1.68 0.49 2.95
N ASP A 36 -1.04 0.58 4.11
CA ASP A 36 -0.89 1.86 4.83
C ASP A 36 -0.22 2.96 4.00
N ILE A 37 0.74 2.59 3.15
CA ILE A 37 1.46 3.52 2.25
C ILE A 37 0.56 4.15 1.17
N ALA A 38 -0.63 3.58 0.92
CA ALA A 38 -1.56 4.10 -0.07
C ALA A 38 -2.34 5.34 0.44
N LEU A 39 -2.28 5.62 1.74
CA LEU A 39 -2.93 6.78 2.36
C LEU A 39 -1.89 7.88 2.58
N SER A 40 -2.26 9.12 2.27
CA SER A 40 -1.48 10.32 2.54
C SER A 40 -2.28 11.34 3.35
N ASP A 41 -1.63 12.42 3.77
CA ASP A 41 -2.29 13.53 4.48
C ASP A 41 -3.37 14.24 3.63
N GLU A 42 -3.41 13.99 2.31
CA GLU A 42 -4.42 14.51 1.38
C GLU A 42 -5.73 13.70 1.40
N ASP A 43 -5.77 12.57 2.11
CA ASP A 43 -6.95 11.70 2.25
C ASP A 43 -7.71 11.96 3.57
N ASP A 44 -7.80 13.22 3.99
CA ASP A 44 -8.40 13.65 5.27
C ASP A 44 -9.90 13.33 5.41
N ASP A 45 -10.56 13.10 4.27
CA ASP A 45 -11.95 12.66 4.15
C ASP A 45 -12.15 11.15 4.28
N LEU A 46 -11.07 10.37 4.38
CA LEU A 46 -11.11 8.92 4.56
C LEU A 46 -10.71 8.50 5.97
N ILE A 47 -11.45 7.54 6.53
CA ILE A 47 -11.16 6.97 7.84
C ILE A 47 -10.46 5.62 7.68
N LYS A 48 -9.22 5.54 8.18
CA LYS A 48 -8.49 4.27 8.27
C LYS A 48 -8.97 3.46 9.48
N ILE A 49 -9.37 2.21 9.23
CA ILE A 49 -9.69 1.24 10.28
C ILE A 49 -8.57 0.19 10.32
N PRO A 50 -7.75 0.13 11.39
CA PRO A 50 -6.68 -0.86 11.47
C PRO A 50 -7.24 -2.27 11.64
N LEU A 51 -6.58 -3.25 11.04
CA LEU A 51 -6.90 -4.66 11.25
C LEU A 51 -6.54 -5.11 12.67
N ILE A 52 -7.30 -6.08 13.18
CA ILE A 52 -6.97 -6.79 14.42
C ILE A 52 -5.61 -7.50 14.27
N PRO A 53 -4.85 -7.68 15.37
CA PRO A 53 -3.48 -8.23 15.32
C PRO A 53 -3.35 -9.52 14.51
N GLU A 54 -4.34 -10.42 14.60
CA GLU A 54 -4.35 -11.73 13.95
C GLU A 54 -4.53 -11.65 12.42
N ASP A 55 -5.06 -10.53 11.93
CA ASP A 55 -5.34 -10.28 10.51
C ASP A 55 -4.35 -9.29 9.87
N ARG A 56 -3.40 -8.75 10.64
CA ARG A 56 -2.40 -7.82 10.12
C ARG A 56 -1.63 -8.46 8.98
N ILE A 57 -1.52 -7.72 7.88
CA ILE A 57 -0.76 -8.12 6.69
C ILE A 57 0.48 -7.24 6.63
N THR A 58 1.65 -7.87 6.67
CA THR A 58 2.94 -7.18 6.52
C THR A 58 3.41 -7.30 5.07
N PHE A 59 3.79 -6.16 4.49
CA PHE A 59 4.42 -6.10 3.18
C PHE A 59 5.88 -5.68 3.37
N THR A 60 6.80 -6.44 2.81
CA THR A 60 8.22 -6.05 2.77
C THR A 60 8.53 -5.48 1.40
N VAL A 61 8.95 -4.22 1.36
CA VAL A 61 9.35 -3.52 0.13
C VAL A 61 10.86 -3.62 0.00
N TYR A 62 11.34 -4.04 -1.17
CA TYR A 62 12.75 -4.13 -1.48
C TYR A 62 13.08 -3.21 -2.65
N TYR A 63 14.24 -2.57 -2.59
CA TYR A 63 14.88 -2.00 -3.77
C TYR A 63 15.91 -3.00 -4.31
N ALA A 64 16.07 -3.08 -5.62
CA ALA A 64 17.00 -4.00 -6.27
C ALA A 64 17.67 -3.35 -7.47
N TYR A 65 18.92 -3.73 -7.73
CA TYR A 65 19.68 -3.32 -8.91
C TYR A 65 20.54 -4.49 -9.40
N LEU A 66 20.94 -4.46 -10.67
CA LEU A 66 21.80 -5.49 -11.25
C LEU A 66 23.18 -5.45 -10.58
N LYS A 67 23.66 -6.61 -10.11
CA LYS A 67 25.02 -6.71 -9.53
C LYS A 67 26.13 -6.29 -10.49
N SER A 68 25.88 -6.40 -11.80
CA SER A 68 26.80 -5.99 -12.86
C SER A 68 26.72 -4.50 -13.19
N ALA A 69 25.72 -3.78 -12.70
CA ALA A 69 25.60 -2.34 -12.89
C ALA A 69 26.46 -1.62 -11.84
N THR A 70 27.30 -0.70 -12.29
CA THR A 70 27.95 0.27 -11.41
C THR A 70 26.97 1.42 -11.19
N PRO A 71 26.45 1.62 -9.96
CA PRO A 71 25.56 2.74 -9.67
C PRO A 71 26.26 4.06 -9.97
N SER A 72 25.54 5.04 -10.53
CA SER A 72 26.05 6.40 -10.62
C SER A 72 26.03 7.06 -9.23
N SER A 73 26.72 8.19 -9.09
CA SER A 73 26.67 9.01 -7.87
C SER A 73 25.26 9.35 -7.41
N GLU A 74 24.35 9.60 -8.36
CA GLU A 74 22.95 9.92 -8.08
C GLU A 74 22.20 8.69 -7.54
N VAL A 75 22.48 7.50 -8.07
CA VAL A 75 21.86 6.25 -7.60
C VAL A 75 22.40 5.87 -6.20
N GLU A 76 23.69 6.06 -5.93
CA GLU A 76 24.24 5.87 -4.60
C GLU A 76 23.64 6.85 -3.58
N ALA A 77 23.47 8.12 -3.97
CA ALA A 77 22.80 9.11 -3.14
C ALA A 77 21.35 8.70 -2.82
N LEU A 78 20.62 8.16 -3.81
CA LEU A 78 19.27 7.63 -3.60
C LEU A 78 19.27 6.43 -2.63
N PHE A 79 20.20 5.49 -2.77
CA PHE A 79 20.30 4.35 -1.84
C PHE A 79 20.59 4.79 -0.41
N ASN A 80 21.48 5.78 -0.24
CA ASN A 80 21.78 6.34 1.08
C ASN A 80 20.58 7.07 1.68
N LEU A 81 19.82 7.80 0.85
CA LEU A 81 18.57 8.44 1.26
C LEU A 81 17.56 7.40 1.76
N ILE A 82 17.30 6.35 0.98
CA ILE A 82 16.33 5.30 1.37
C ILE A 82 16.73 4.64 2.69
N LYS A 83 18.01 4.32 2.88
CA LYS A 83 18.53 3.73 4.14
C LYS A 83 18.41 4.66 5.35
N SER A 84 18.38 5.97 5.17
CA SER A 84 18.25 6.92 6.28
C SER A 84 16.85 6.95 6.92
N TYR A 85 15.87 6.32 6.28
CA TYR A 85 14.51 6.15 6.80
C TYR A 85 14.29 4.82 7.53
N GLU A 86 15.32 3.96 7.62
CA GLU A 86 15.35 2.80 8.54
C GLU A 86 15.71 3.22 9.96
#